data_AF-A0AAV0ASY2-F1
#
_entry.id   AF-A0AAV0ASY2-F1
#
_cell.length_a   1.000
_cell.length_b   1.000
_cell.length_c   1.000
_cell.angle_alpha   90.00
_cell.angle_beta   90.00
_cell.angle_gamma   90.00
#
_symmetry.space_group_name_H-M   'P 1'
#
loop_
_entity.id
_entity.type
_entity.pdbx_description
1 polymer ?
#
loop_
_entity_poly.entity_id
_entity_poly.type
_entity_poly.pdbx_seq_one_letter_code
_entity_poly.pdbx_strand_id
1 'polypeptide(L)' 'TGAGKPTITLLPLRVLGESKGKIELYGVEIKDIGLHTLRSMVSIAPQYPQCFEGILQVNLDSKGSRVDWPVL' A
#
# COMPACT_ATOMS: atom_id res chain seq x y z
N THR A 1 9.56 18.20 -0.95
CA THR A 1 8.85 19.41 -0.48
C THR A 1 8.16 19.11 0.84
N GLY A 2 8.37 19.93 1.88
CA GLY A 2 7.86 19.71 3.25
C GLY A 2 6.36 19.96 3.46
N ALA A 3 5.54 19.90 2.41
CA ALA A 3 4.11 20.20 2.47
C ALA A 3 3.23 19.07 3.04
N GLY A 4 3.83 18.02 3.60
CA GLY A 4 3.10 16.90 4.21
C GLY A 4 2.48 15.90 3.24
N LYS A 5 2.69 16.02 1.92
CA LYS A 5 2.21 15.03 0.93
C LYS A 5 2.70 13.59 1.21
N PRO A 6 3.98 13.34 1.53
CA PRO A 6 4.41 11.99 1.90
C PRO A 6 3.77 11.54 3.21
N THR A 7 3.64 12.46 4.18
CA THR A 7 3.03 12.21 5.49
C THR A 7 1.59 11.72 5.34
N ILE A 8 0.75 12.44 4.58
CA ILE A 8 -0.66 12.06 4.40
C ILE A 8 -0.82 10.73 3.66
N THR A 9 0.05 10.42 2.71
CA THR A 9 0.04 9.12 2.01
C THR A 9 0.36 7.95 2.95
N LEU A 10 1.17 8.19 4.00
CA LEU A 10 1.58 7.14 4.95
C LEU A 10 0.61 6.91 6.11
N LEU A 11 -0.32 7.84 6.39
CA LEU A 11 -1.29 7.72 7.49
C LEU A 11 -2.27 6.55 7.31
N PRO A 12 -2.91 6.33 6.13
CA PRO A 12 -3.85 5.22 5.94
C PRO A 12 -3.22 3.83 6.11
N LEU A 13 -1.91 3.69 5.91
CA LEU A 13 -1.18 2.44 6.13
C LEU A 13 -0.71 2.25 7.58
N ARG A 14 -1.02 3.22 8.46
CA ARG A 14 -0.54 3.29 9.84
C ARG A 14 0.98 3.13 9.94
N VAL A 15 1.71 3.65 8.97
CA VAL A 15 3.19 3.74 9.02
C VAL A 15 3.58 4.88 9.95
N LEU A 16 2.81 5.97 9.91
CA LEU A 16 2.85 7.05 10.89
C LEU A 16 1.61 6.94 11.77
N GLY A 17 1.78 7.15 13.08
CA GLY A 17 0.65 7.22 14.01
C GLY A 17 -0.17 8.48 13.79
N GLU A 18 -1.48 8.37 14.01
CA GLU A 18 -2.38 9.54 14.01
C GLU A 18 -2.12 10.36 15.28
N SER A 19 -1.76 11.64 15.13
CA SER A 19 -1.58 12.52 16.30
C SER A 19 -2.92 13.04 16.83
N LYS A 20 -3.89 13.28 15.92
CA LYS A 20 -5.27 13.74 16.19
C LYS A 20 -6.17 13.36 15.01
N GLY A 21 -7.47 13.20 15.26
CA GLY A 21 -8.47 12.89 14.25
C GLY A 21 -8.85 11.41 14.22
N LYS A 22 -9.53 11.00 13.15
CA LYS A 22 -9.80 9.60 12.80
C LYS A 22 -9.76 9.42 11.29
N ILE A 23 -9.33 8.25 10.85
CA ILE A 23 -9.39 7.83 9.45
C ILE A 23 -10.35 6.65 9.34
N GLU A 24 -11.31 6.74 8.43
CA GLU A 24 -12.32 5.71 8.19
C GLU A 24 -12.21 5.17 6.76
N LEU A 25 -12.28 3.84 6.62
CA LEU A 25 -12.46 3.18 5.33
C LEU A 25 -13.81 2.46 5.36
N TYR A 26 -14.68 2.79 4.42
CA TYR A 26 -16.04 2.22 4.34
C TYR A 26 -16.86 2.36 5.64
N GLY A 27 -16.67 3.46 6.37
CA GLY A 27 -17.37 3.73 7.64
C GLY A 27 -16.81 2.99 8.86
N VAL A 28 -15.70 2.25 8.70
CA VAL A 28 -14.99 1.60 9.82
C VAL A 28 -13.68 2.35 10.08
N GLU A 29 -13.40 2.66 11.35
CA GLU A 29 -12.15 3.32 11.72
C GLU A 29 -10.96 2.37 11.50
N ILE A 30 -9.89 2.84 10.84
CA ILE A 30 -8.77 1.98 10.43
C ILE A 30 -7.99 1.39 11.62
N LYS A 31 -8.13 1.97 12.81
CA LYS A 31 -7.53 1.43 14.04
C LYS A 31 -8.17 0.12 14.48
N ASP A 32 -9.44 -0.09 14.13
CA ASP A 32 -10.22 -1.29 14.46
C ASP A 32 -9.97 -2.42 13.45
N ILE A 33 -9.30 -2.12 12.33
CA ILE A 33 -8.92 -3.10 11.31
C ILE A 33 -7.50 -3.62 11.61
N GLY A 34 -7.33 -4.95 11.56
CA GLY A 34 -6.01 -5.58 11.70
C GLY A 34 -5.03 -5.09 10.61
N LEU A 35 -3.76 -4.87 10.98
CA LEU A 35 -2.78 -4.20 10.12
C LEU A 35 -2.56 -4.90 8.76
N HIS A 36 -2.51 -6.24 8.76
CA HIS A 36 -2.37 -7.02 7.53
C HIS A 36 -3.59 -6.83 6.61
N THR A 37 -4.79 -6.91 7.19
CA THR A 37 -6.06 -6.70 6.46
C THR A 37 -6.11 -5.28 5.89
N LEU A 38 -5.83 -4.27 6.70
CA LEU A 38 -5.79 -2.87 6.27
C LEU A 38 -4.83 -2.65 5.09
N ARG A 39 -3.59 -3.18 5.19
CA ARG A 39 -2.57 -3.06 4.13
C ARG A 39 -2.85 -3.88 2.88
N SER A 40 -3.78 -4.83 2.93
CA SER A 40 -4.25 -5.55 1.75
C SER A 40 -5.32 -4.77 0.95
N MET A 41 -5.97 -3.80 1.59
CA MET A 41 -7.03 -2.97 0.99
C MET A 41 -6.50 -1.69 0.33
N VAL A 42 -5.29 -1.25 0.69
CA VAL A 42 -4.69 0.01 0.24
C VAL A 42 -3.27 -0.23 -0.27
N SER A 43 -3.00 0.24 -1.49
CA SER A 43 -1.67 0.21 -2.10
C SER A 43 -1.13 1.62 -2.32
N ILE A 44 0.18 1.80 -2.19
CA ILE A 44 0.86 3.07 -2.49
C ILE A 44 1.87 2.83 -3.61
N ALA A 45 1.87 3.71 -4.61
CA ALA A 45 2.97 3.81 -5.56
C ALA A 45 4.09 4.67 -4.94
N PRO A 46 5.34 4.18 -4.87
CA PRO A 46 6.45 4.96 -4.33
C PRO A 46 6.74 6.17 -5.24
N GLN A 47 7.32 7.23 -4.66
CA GLN A 47 7.70 8.43 -5.42
C GLN A 47 8.79 8.16 -6.46
N TYR A 48 9.69 7.21 -6.16
CA TYR A 48 10.72 6.74 -7.07
C TYR A 48 10.58 5.22 -7.20
N PRO A 49 10.54 4.68 -8.43
CA PRO A 49 10.43 3.24 -8.61
C PRO A 49 11.69 2.54 -8.12
N GLN A 50 11.51 1.40 -7.45
CA GLN A 50 12.58 0.49 -7.05
C GLN A 50 12.16 -0.92 -7.41
N CYS A 51 13.10 -1.69 -7.95
CA CYS A 51 12.93 -3.10 -8.26
C CYS A 51 13.99 -3.91 -7.50
N PHE A 52 13.63 -5.12 -7.11
CA PHE A 52 14.58 -6.13 -6.65
C PHE A 52 15.25 -6.79 -7.86
N GLU A 53 16.48 -7.24 -7.66
CA GLU A 53 17.20 -8.04 -8.66
C GLU A 53 16.45 -9.36 -8.91
N GLY A 54 16.29 -9.73 -10.18
CA GLY A 54 15.59 -10.94 -10.59
C GLY A 54 14.62 -10.73 -11.76
N ILE A 55 13.65 -11.64 -11.88
CA ILE A 55 12.69 -11.66 -12.99
C ILE A 55 11.63 -10.58 -12.77
N LEU A 56 11.23 -9.89 -13.85
CA LEU A 56 10.17 -8.87 -13.83
C LEU A 56 8.89 -9.37 -13.17
N GLN A 57 8.47 -10.60 -13.47
CA GLN A 57 7.27 -11.22 -12.89
C GLN A 57 7.31 -11.26 -11.36
N VAL A 58 8.47 -11.53 -10.74
CA VAL A 58 8.61 -11.58 -9.28
C VAL A 58 8.47 -10.20 -8.65
N ASN A 59 8.90 -9.15 -9.36
CA ASN A 59 8.69 -7.76 -8.94
C ASN A 59 7.22 -7.32 -9.06
N LEU A 60 6.48 -7.86 -10.03
CA LEU A 60 5.07 -7.53 -10.28
C LEU A 60 4.09 -8.38 -9.46
N ASP A 61 4.39 -9.65 -9.24
CA ASP A 61 3.62 -10.60 -8.45
C ASP A 61 4.55 -11.54 -7.67
N SER A 62 4.96 -11.12 -6.48
CA SER A 62 5.81 -11.92 -5.59
C SER A 62 5.12 -13.17 -5.03
N LYS A 63 3.79 -13.30 -5.19
CA LYS A 63 3.03 -14.46 -4.74
C LYS A 63 2.81 -15.49 -5.85
N GLY A 64 3.14 -15.17 -7.11
CA GLY A 64 2.90 -16.04 -8.26
C GLY A 64 1.42 -16.39 -8.45
N SER A 65 0.52 -15.51 -8.00
CA SER A 65 -0.93 -15.72 -7.99
C SER A 65 -1.61 -15.45 -9.33
N ARG A 66 -0.92 -14.76 -10.24
CA ARG A 66 -1.42 -14.40 -11.56
C ARG A 66 -0.66 -15.15 -12.64
N VAL A 67 -1.43 -15.80 -13.51
CA VAL A 67 -0.95 -16.25 -14.82
C VAL A 67 -1.08 -15.12 -15.80
N ASP A 68 -0.08 -14.98 -16.66
CA ASP A 68 -0.10 -13.95 -17.70
C ASP A 68 -1.32 -14.12 -18.59
N TRP A 69 -1.82 -13.00 -19.11
CA TRP A 69 -2.89 -13.03 -20.08
C TRP A 69 -2.43 -13.87 -21.29
N PRO A 70 -3.22 -14.86 -21.75
CA PRO A 70 -2.82 -15.69 -22.87
C PRO A 70 -2.67 -14.80 -24.11
N VAL A 71 -1.44 -14.73 -24.61
CA VAL A 71 -1.14 -14.09 -25.89
C VAL A 71 -1.62 -15.04 -26.97
N LEU A 72 -2.62 -14.64 -27.75
CA LEU A 72 -3.07 -15.37 -28.95
C LEU A 72 -1.99 -15.31 -30.04
#